data_AF-A0A5S4VUR2-F1
#
_entry.id   AF-A0A5S4VUR2-F1
#
_cell.length_a   1.000
_cell.length_b   1.000
_cell.length_c   1.000
_cell.angle_alpha   90.00
_cell.angle_beta   90.00
_cell.angle_gamma   90.00
#
_symmetry.space_group_name_H-M   'P 1'
#
loop_
_entity.id
_entity.type
_entity.pdbx_description
1 polymer ?
#
loop_
_entity_poly.entity_id
_entity_poly.type
_entity_poly.pdbx_seq_one_letter_code
_entity_poly.pdbx_strand_id
1 'polypeptide(L)' 'MKMLVESLKRMYKKGTLTKEQISERVSKGSISVDEYEYITGEAYSGGGAE' A
#
# COMPACT_ATOMS: atom_id res chain seq x y z
N MET A 1 -3.93 -13.26 -6.74
CA MET A 1 -3.58 -11.87 -6.33
C MET A 1 -2.26 -11.47 -6.99
N LYS A 2 -2.04 -10.19 -7.31
CA LYS A 2 -0.84 -9.73 -8.04
C LYS A 2 0.43 -9.98 -7.23
N MET A 3 1.47 -10.58 -7.84
CA MET A 3 2.78 -10.85 -7.19
C MET A 3 3.41 -9.62 -6.53
N LEU A 4 3.10 -8.42 -7.06
CA LEU A 4 3.56 -7.14 -6.54
C LEU A 4 3.03 -6.84 -5.13
N VAL A 5 1.73 -7.05 -4.88
CA VAL A 5 1.09 -6.74 -3.59
C VAL A 5 1.62 -7.65 -2.49
N GLU A 6 1.80 -8.94 -2.77
CA GLU A 6 2.36 -9.89 -1.81
C GLU A 6 3.82 -9.56 -1.46
N SER A 7 4.60 -9.11 -2.46
CA SER A 7 5.98 -8.66 -2.23
C SER A 7 6.02 -7.40 -1.39
N LEU A 8 5.16 -6.42 -1.69
CA LEU A 8 5.00 -5.20 -0.89
C LEU A 8 4.64 -5.51 0.56
N LYS A 9 3.69 -6.42 0.79
CA LYS A 9 3.30 -6.87 2.14
C LYS A 9 4.46 -7.49 2.90
N ARG A 10 5.27 -8.32 2.24
CA ARG A 10 6.48 -8.89 2.84
C ARG A 10 7.52 -7.82 3.17
N MET A 11 7.72 -6.83 2.30
CA MET A 11 8.66 -5.73 2.53
C MET A 11 8.19 -4.78 3.64
N TYR A 12 6.88 -4.49 3.69
CA TYR A 12 6.27 -3.70 4.77
C TYR A 12 6.42 -4.41 6.12
N LYS A 13 6.12 -5.71 6.19
CA LYS A 13 6.34 -6.52 7.39
C LYS A 13 7.82 -6.58 7.82
N LYS A 14 8.75 -6.51 6.87
CA LYS A 14 10.19 -6.42 7.15
C LYS A 14 10.65 -5.03 7.60
N GLY A 15 9.79 -4.01 7.54
CA GLY A 15 10.15 -2.62 7.83
C GLY A 15 10.96 -1.94 6.71
N THR A 16 11.12 -2.60 5.55
CA THR A 16 11.82 -2.03 4.39
C THR A 16 10.93 -1.05 3.61
N LEU A 17 9.62 -1.13 3.80
CA LEU A 17 8.63 -0.24 3.19
C LEU A 17 7.82 0.42 4.30
N THR A 18 7.68 1.74 4.23
CA THR A 18 6.86 2.52 5.15
C THR A 18 5.44 2.67 4.62
N LYS A 19 4.51 3.01 5.52
CA LYS A 19 3.11 3.27 5.19
C LYS A 19 2.97 4.39 4.15
N GLU A 20 3.78 5.44 4.26
CA GLU A 20 3.85 6.55 3.29
C GLU A 20 4.25 6.08 1.90
N GLN A 21 5.23 5.18 1.80
CA GLN A 21 5.66 4.63 0.51
C GLN A 21 4.61 3.72 -0.14
N ILE A 22 3.81 2.99 0.66
CA ILE A 22 2.65 2.26 0.15
C ILE A 22 1.56 3.25 -0.30
N SER A 23 1.33 4.33 0.46
CA SER A 23 0.38 5.38 0.10
C SER A 23 0.74 6.08 -1.22
N GLU A 24 2.02 6.39 -1.44
CA GLU A 24 2.50 6.97 -2.68
C GLU A 24 2.24 6.06 -3.88
N ARG A 25 2.33 4.74 -3.70
CA ARG A 25 2.01 3.75 -4.73
C ARG A 25 0.52 3.69 -5.05
N VAL A 26 -0.35 3.96 -4.06
CA VAL A 26 -1.78 4.14 -4.30
C VAL A 26 -2.03 5.40 -5.12
N SER A 27 -1.42 6.52 -4.73
CA SER A 27 -1.54 7.79 -5.46
C SER A 27 -1.02 7.69 -6.90
N LYS A 28 0.06 6.94 -7.12
CA LYS A 28 0.61 6.63 -8.45
C LYS A 28 -0.22 5.61 -9.25
N GLY A 29 -1.27 5.01 -8.66
CA GLY A 29 -2.08 3.97 -9.29
C GLY A 29 -1.38 2.62 -9.48
N SER A 30 -0.23 2.42 -8.84
CA SER A 30 0.51 1.14 -8.89
C SER A 30 -0.17 0.04 -8.07
N ILE A 31 -0.95 0.44 -7.07
CA ILE A 31 -1.83 -0.42 -6.28
C ILE A 31 -3.12 0.33 -5.96
N SER A 32 -4.20 -0.40 -5.68
CA SER A 32 -5.49 0.14 -5.26
C SER A 32 -5.58 0.35 -3.75
N VAL A 33 -6.62 1.06 -3.31
CA VAL A 33 -6.94 1.27 -1.88
C VAL A 33 -7.11 -0.06 -1.14
N ASP A 34 -7.85 -1.01 -1.71
CA ASP A 34 -8.01 -2.36 -1.15
C ASP A 34 -6.66 -3.09 -1.00
N GLU A 35 -5.76 -2.92 -1.99
CA GLU A 35 -4.42 -3.51 -1.94
C GLU A 35 -3.57 -2.84 -0.83
N TYR A 36 -3.73 -1.54 -0.58
CA TYR A 36 -3.10 -0.84 0.54
C TYR A 36 -3.59 -1.37 1.90
N GLU A 37 -4.89 -1.55 2.06
CA GLU A 37 -5.49 -2.11 3.28
C GLU A 37 -4.99 -3.54 3.51
N TYR A 38 -4.89 -4.33 2.44
CA TYR A 38 -4.34 -5.68 2.53
C TYR A 38 -2.85 -5.72 2.92
N ILE A 39 -2.05 -4.73 2.52
CA ILE A 39 -0.62 -4.63 2.84
C ILE A 39 -0.41 -4.14 4.27
N THR A 40 -1.06 -3.03 4.62
CA THR A 40 -0.83 -2.30 5.88
C THR A 40 -1.70 -2.80 7.03
N GLY A 41 -2.86 -3.39 6.72
CA GLY A 41 -3.88 -3.75 7.69
C GLY A 41 -4.71 -2.55 8.19
N GLU A 42 -4.51 -1.37 7.60
CA GLU A 42 -5.20 -0.14 7.97
C GLU A 42 -5.91 0.46 6.77
N ALA A 43 -7.08 1.07 7.02
CA ALA A 43 -7.82 1.81 6.01
C ALA A 43 -6.94 2.88 5.36
N TYR A 44 -7.00 2.99 4.03
CA TYR A 44 -6.29 4.05 3.32
C TYR A 44 -6.96 5.39 3.63
N SER A 45 -6.34 6.18 4.50
CA SER A 45 -6.77 7.56 4.79
C SER A 45 -6.00 8.60 3.97
N GLY A 46 -5.28 8.16 2.93
CA GLY A 46 -4.42 9.03 2.13
C GLY A 46 -5.24 9.96 1.25
N GLY A 47 -5.48 11.16 1.78
CA GLY A 47 -5.90 12.37 1.07
C GLY A 47 -6.90 12.13 -0.05
N GLY A 48 -8.18 12.13 0.29
CA GLY A 48 -9.20 12.47 -0.69
C GLY A 48 -8.87 13.85 -1.26
N ALA A 49 -8.26 13.88 -2.44
CA ALA A 49 -8.42 15.02 -3.32
C ALA A 49 -9.83 14.90 -3.88
N GLU A 50 -10.76 15.53 -3.16
CA GLU A 50 -11.96 16.13 -3.73
C GLU A 50 -11.63 17.02 -4.94
#